data_AF-A0A4S3TLE1-F1
#
_entry.id   AF-A0A4S3TLE1-F1
#
_cell.length_a   1.000
_cell.length_b   1.000
_cell.length_c   1.000
_cell.angle_alpha   90.00
_cell.angle_beta   90.00
_cell.angle_gamma   90.00
#
_symmetry.space_group_name_H-M   'P 1'
#
loop_
_entity.id
_entity.type
_entity.pdbx_description
1 polymer ?
#
loop_
_entity_poly.entity_id
_entity_poly.type
_entity_poly.pdbx_seq_one_letter_code
_entity_poly.pdbx_strand_id
1 'polypeptide(L)'
;MSEHTNLDQTYLPLIKQHARDRWHERTPADRPIEEAWRIATPVDAPAAECSHARLYEPTDALLLVRDSWLRTVLNNDGRLQKTGLVMCDNCDDLVDPITDTRCPSCGDPQPAVQTCGQVTVIHGGENR
;
A
#
# COMPACT_ATOMS: atom_id res chain seq x y z
N MET A 1 15.93 12.01 16.62
CA MET A 1 15.67 11.40 15.30
C MET A 1 15.05 10.05 15.58
N SER A 2 13.73 9.99 15.64
CA SER A 2 13.03 8.73 15.88
C SER A 2 12.89 8.07 14.52
N GLU A 3 13.75 7.10 14.22
CA GLU A 3 13.54 6.17 13.12
C GLU A 3 12.24 5.43 13.43
N HIS A 4 11.12 5.93 12.91
CA HIS A 4 9.89 5.17 12.84
C HIS A 4 10.12 4.15 11.73
N THR A 5 10.92 3.13 12.05
CA THR A 5 10.92 1.88 11.32
C THR A 5 9.49 1.38 11.44
N ASN A 6 8.71 1.66 10.41
CA ASN A 6 7.31 1.25 10.32
C ASN A 6 7.38 -0.28 10.34
N LEU A 7 7.14 -0.89 11.51
CA LEU A 7 7.29 -2.32 11.74
C LEU A 7 6.51 -3.13 10.69
N ASP A 8 5.43 -2.53 10.17
CA ASP A 8 4.64 -3.01 9.05
C ASP A 8 5.44 -3.22 7.75
N GLN A 9 6.42 -2.38 7.42
CA GLN A 9 7.22 -2.53 6.19
C GLN A 9 8.15 -3.75 6.23
N THR A 10 8.53 -4.21 7.43
CA THR A 10 9.39 -5.40 7.61
C THR A 10 8.62 -6.69 7.87
N TYR A 11 7.34 -6.60 8.25
CA TYR A 11 6.53 -7.76 8.55
C TYR A 11 6.12 -8.49 7.28
N LEU A 12 6.53 -9.76 7.15
CA LEU A 12 6.04 -10.67 6.14
C LEU A 12 5.08 -11.68 6.80
N PRO A 13 3.76 -11.63 6.54
CA PRO A 13 2.82 -12.61 7.04
C PRO A 13 3.12 -14.01 6.48
N LEU A 14 2.66 -15.05 7.19
CA LEU A 14 2.71 -16.41 6.66
C LEU A 14 1.81 -16.50 5.43
N ILE A 15 2.31 -17.04 4.33
CA ILE A 15 1.57 -17.05 3.05
C ILE A 15 0.98 -18.44 2.81
N LYS A 16 -0.35 -18.51 2.67
CA LYS A 16 -1.02 -19.77 2.31
C LYS A 16 -0.77 -20.11 0.85
N GLN A 17 -0.69 -21.40 0.53
CA GLN A 17 -0.55 -21.88 -0.86
C GLN A 17 -1.63 -21.30 -1.77
N HIS A 18 -2.89 -21.28 -1.31
CA HIS A 18 -4.00 -20.65 -2.04
C HIS A 18 -3.73 -19.19 -2.45
N ALA A 19 -3.07 -18.39 -1.60
CA ALA A 19 -2.74 -17.00 -1.93
C ALA A 19 -1.67 -16.93 -3.03
N ARG A 20 -0.72 -17.87 -3.04
CA ARG A 20 0.30 -18.02 -4.10
C ARG A 20 -0.32 -18.41 -5.42
N ASP A 21 -1.25 -19.35 -5.39
CA ASP A 21 -1.96 -19.82 -6.59
C ASP A 21 -2.77 -18.66 -7.19
N ARG A 22 -3.54 -17.93 -6.35
CA ARG A 22 -4.31 -16.75 -6.79
C ARG A 22 -3.46 -15.59 -7.26
N TRP A 23 -2.26 -15.42 -6.70
CA TRP A 23 -1.29 -14.45 -7.19
C TRP A 23 -0.81 -14.82 -8.60
N HIS A 24 -0.40 -16.07 -8.80
CA HIS A 24 0.06 -16.54 -10.10
C HIS A 24 -1.01 -16.45 -11.19
N GLU A 25 -2.27 -16.70 -10.85
CA GLU A 25 -3.40 -16.59 -11.79
C GLU A 25 -3.72 -15.15 -12.22
N ARG A 26 -3.36 -14.14 -11.42
CA ARG A 26 -3.85 -12.76 -11.58
C ARG A 26 -2.77 -11.74 -11.91
N THR A 27 -1.52 -12.07 -11.60
CA THR A 27 -0.39 -11.17 -11.80
C THR A 27 0.46 -11.71 -12.95
N PRO A 28 0.74 -10.94 -14.02
CA PRO A 28 1.73 -11.33 -15.02
C PRO A 28 3.07 -11.57 -14.32
N ALA A 29 3.58 -12.80 -14.46
CA ALA A 29 4.42 -13.46 -13.46
C ALA A 29 5.92 -13.08 -13.48
N ASP A 30 6.25 -11.82 -13.21
CA ASP A 30 7.66 -11.40 -13.03
C ASP A 30 8.08 -11.20 -11.56
N ARG A 31 7.15 -11.22 -10.59
CA ARG A 31 7.48 -10.92 -9.19
C ARG A 31 6.84 -11.89 -8.17
N PRO A 32 7.61 -12.41 -7.19
CA PRO A 32 7.07 -13.21 -6.09
C PRO A 32 6.09 -12.40 -5.21
N ILE A 33 5.06 -13.08 -4.68
CA ILE A 33 4.04 -12.47 -3.80
C ILE A 33 4.63 -11.85 -2.53
N GLU A 34 5.75 -12.38 -2.02
CA GLU A 34 6.49 -11.83 -0.88
C GLU A 34 7.06 -10.46 -1.19
N GLU A 35 7.65 -10.31 -2.38
CA GLU A 35 8.24 -9.07 -2.82
C GLU A 35 7.14 -8.05 -3.10
N ALA A 36 6.05 -8.49 -3.74
CA ALA A 36 4.86 -7.68 -3.92
C ALA A 36 4.29 -7.18 -2.59
N TRP A 37 4.17 -8.02 -1.56
CA TRP A 37 3.70 -7.61 -0.23
C TRP A 37 4.54 -6.48 0.37
N ARG A 38 5.87 -6.56 0.25
CA ARG A 38 6.78 -5.56 0.84
C ARG A 38 6.63 -4.19 0.21
N ILE A 39 6.39 -4.14 -1.10
CA ILE A 39 6.27 -2.88 -1.85
C ILE A 39 4.83 -2.39 -2.00
N ALA A 40 3.84 -3.23 -1.68
CA ALA A 40 2.44 -2.88 -1.76
C ALA A 40 2.05 -1.84 -0.68
N THR A 41 1.22 -0.89 -1.07
CA THR A 41 0.78 0.23 -0.23
C THR A 41 -0.21 -0.26 0.82
N PRO A 42 0.00 0.01 2.12
CA PRO A 42 -1.01 -0.25 3.15
C PRO A 42 -2.32 0.48 2.85
N VAL A 43 -3.44 -0.23 2.92
CA VAL A 43 -4.78 0.32 2.67
C VAL A 43 -5.78 -0.20 3.68
N ASP A 44 -6.84 0.55 3.93
CA ASP A 44 -7.98 0.08 4.71
C ASP A 44 -9.01 -0.59 3.80
N ALA A 45 -9.37 -1.83 4.15
CA ALA A 45 -10.38 -2.63 3.48
C ALA A 45 -11.43 -3.14 4.48
N PRO A 46 -12.26 -2.25 5.08
CA PRO A 46 -13.19 -2.62 6.15
C PRO A 46 -14.23 -3.66 5.69
N ALA A 47 -14.66 -3.59 4.42
CA ALA A 47 -15.58 -4.57 3.83
C ALA A 47 -14.98 -5.97 3.70
N ALA A 48 -13.65 -6.11 3.79
CA ALA A 48 -12.93 -7.35 3.64
C ALA A 48 -12.63 -8.06 4.98
N GLU A 49 -13.12 -7.56 6.12
CA GLU A 49 -12.94 -8.18 7.45
C GLU A 49 -11.54 -8.77 7.66
N CYS A 50 -10.51 -7.93 7.45
CA CYS A 50 -9.11 -8.33 7.53
C CYS A 50 -8.37 -7.58 8.63
N SER A 51 -7.28 -8.19 9.12
CA SER A 51 -6.38 -7.54 10.08
C SER A 51 -5.48 -6.51 9.40
N HIS A 52 -5.02 -6.80 8.18
CA HIS A 52 -4.22 -5.89 7.36
C HIS A 52 -4.56 -6.10 5.89
N ALA A 53 -4.51 -5.03 5.11
CA ALA A 53 -4.62 -5.07 3.66
C ALA A 53 -3.54 -4.22 3.01
N ARG A 54 -3.06 -4.66 1.85
CA ARG A 54 -2.13 -3.90 1.01
C ARG A 54 -2.54 -3.95 -0.44
N LEU A 55 -2.43 -2.84 -1.16
CA LEU A 55 -2.69 -2.76 -2.58
C LEU A 55 -1.37 -2.84 -3.36
N TYR A 56 -1.27 -3.85 -4.22
CA TYR A 56 -0.22 -3.96 -5.22
C TYR A 56 -0.71 -3.32 -6.52
N GLU A 57 -0.41 -2.04 -6.68
CA GLU A 57 -0.85 -1.18 -7.79
C GLU A 57 -0.56 -1.73 -9.19
N PRO A 58 0.62 -2.35 -9.49
CA PRO A 58 0.94 -2.76 -10.86
C PRO A 58 -0.06 -3.74 -11.50
N THR A 59 -0.85 -4.45 -10.68
CA THR A 59 -1.94 -5.32 -11.16
C THR A 59 -3.24 -5.10 -10.40
N ASP A 60 -3.36 -3.97 -9.71
CA ASP A 60 -4.51 -3.61 -8.88
C ASP A 60 -4.94 -4.76 -7.93
N ALA A 61 -3.94 -5.44 -7.35
CA ALA A 61 -4.13 -6.66 -6.58
C ALA A 61 -4.14 -6.34 -5.07
N LEU A 62 -5.26 -6.64 -4.42
CA LEU A 62 -5.45 -6.45 -2.99
C LEU A 62 -5.00 -7.69 -2.21
N LEU A 63 -3.96 -7.53 -1.40
CA LEU A 63 -3.35 -8.54 -0.56
C LEU A 63 -3.92 -8.47 0.86
N LEU A 64 -4.63 -9.51 1.30
CA LEU A 64 -5.36 -9.51 2.56
C LEU A 64 -4.76 -10.48 3.58
N VAL A 65 -4.54 -9.97 4.79
CA VAL A 65 -4.07 -10.74 5.95
C VAL A 65 -5.20 -10.95 6.95
N ARG A 66 -5.43 -12.23 7.30
CA ARG A 66 -6.34 -12.66 8.37
C ARG A 66 -5.63 -13.66 9.26
N ASP A 67 -5.70 -13.42 10.58
CA ASP A 67 -5.03 -14.23 11.60
C ASP A 67 -3.52 -14.40 11.34
N SER A 68 -2.83 -13.32 10.95
CA SER A 68 -1.39 -13.33 10.60
C SER A 68 -1.03 -14.15 9.35
N TRP A 69 -2.02 -14.55 8.55
CA TRP A 69 -1.81 -15.21 7.27
C TRP A 69 -2.24 -14.33 6.10
N LEU A 70 -1.38 -14.21 5.10
CA LEU A 70 -1.78 -13.77 3.77
C LEU A 70 -2.58 -14.89 3.12
N ARG A 71 -3.91 -14.74 3.12
CA ARG A 71 -4.84 -15.81 2.69
C ARG A 71 -5.47 -15.52 1.34
N THR A 72 -5.61 -14.26 0.97
CA THR A 72 -6.45 -13.87 -0.16
C THR A 72 -5.79 -12.74 -0.92
N VAL A 73 -5.61 -12.96 -2.23
CA VAL A 73 -5.42 -11.90 -3.22
C VAL A 73 -6.80 -11.61 -3.79
N LEU A 74 -7.19 -10.37 -4.02
CA LEU A 74 -8.39 -9.96 -4.75
C LEU A 74 -8.02 -8.96 -5.84
N ASN A 75 -8.88 -8.77 -6.84
CA ASN A 75 -8.79 -7.56 -7.65
C ASN A 75 -9.44 -6.46 -6.81
N ASN A 76 -8.81 -5.30 -6.74
CA ASN A 76 -9.46 -4.12 -6.21
C ASN A 76 -10.68 -3.79 -7.11
N ASP A 77 -11.83 -3.64 -6.49
CA ASP A 77 -13.12 -3.38 -7.15
C ASP A 77 -13.66 -1.98 -6.81
N GLY A 78 -12.78 -1.10 -6.32
CA GLY A 78 -13.11 0.28 -5.95
C GLY A 78 -13.70 0.46 -4.55
N ARG A 79 -13.78 -0.62 -3.75
CA ARG A 79 -14.32 -0.57 -2.38
C ARG A 79 -13.30 -0.26 -1.28
N LEU A 80 -12.08 0.11 -1.66
CA LEU A 80 -11.03 0.51 -0.72
C LEU A 80 -11.34 1.86 -0.08
N GLN A 81 -11.10 1.95 1.23
CA GLN A 81 -11.11 3.23 1.92
C GLN A 81 -9.73 3.88 1.72
N LYS A 82 -9.68 4.89 0.84
CA LYS A 82 -8.45 5.63 0.49
C LYS A 82 -8.23 6.86 1.38
N THR A 83 -8.96 7.00 2.49
CA THR A 83 -8.89 8.17 3.37
C THR A 83 -7.47 8.33 3.91
N GLY A 84 -6.87 9.50 3.71
CA GLY A 84 -5.50 9.80 4.14
C GLY A 84 -4.44 9.57 3.07
N LEU A 85 -4.76 8.86 1.98
CA LEU A 85 -3.88 8.67 0.82
C LEU A 85 -4.19 9.69 -0.27
N VAL A 86 -3.20 9.99 -1.11
CA VAL A 86 -3.36 10.81 -2.33
C VAL A 86 -3.00 10.00 -3.57
N MET A 87 -3.37 10.49 -4.75
CA MET A 87 -2.97 9.89 -6.02
C MET A 87 -1.72 10.61 -6.54
N CYS A 88 -0.76 9.86 -7.11
CA CYS A 88 0.36 10.43 -7.82
C CYS A 88 -0.09 10.98 -9.18
N ASP A 89 0.16 12.27 -9.46
CA ASP A 89 -0.23 12.92 -10.72
C ASP A 89 0.43 12.31 -11.98
N ASN A 90 1.52 11.56 -11.83
CA ASN A 90 2.28 11.00 -12.94
C ASN A 90 1.87 9.55 -13.32
N CYS A 91 1.51 8.72 -12.34
CA CYS A 91 1.20 7.31 -12.58
C CYS A 91 -0.13 6.83 -11.99
N ASP A 92 -0.90 7.72 -11.37
CA ASP A 92 -2.19 7.43 -10.73
C ASP A 92 -2.11 6.36 -9.61
N ASP A 93 -0.93 6.11 -9.03
CA ASP A 93 -0.78 5.20 -7.89
C ASP A 93 -1.04 5.91 -6.56
N LEU A 94 -1.49 5.17 -5.54
CA LEU A 94 -1.66 5.72 -4.20
C LEU A 94 -0.33 6.00 -3.51
N VAL A 95 -0.26 7.17 -2.87
CA VAL A 95 0.88 7.64 -2.08
C VAL A 95 0.42 8.03 -0.69
N ASP A 96 1.20 7.65 0.33
CA ASP A 96 1.00 8.14 1.69
C ASP A 96 1.67 9.53 1.82
N PRO A 97 0.90 10.62 1.91
CA PRO A 97 1.44 11.96 1.95
C PRO A 97 2.21 12.26 3.23
N ILE A 98 2.15 11.43 4.28
CA ILE A 98 2.86 11.63 5.55
C ILE A 98 4.26 11.03 5.47
N THR A 99 4.40 9.83 4.89
CA THR A 99 5.67 9.11 4.87
C THR A 99 6.46 9.33 3.59
N ASP A 100 5.78 9.52 2.46
CA ASP A 100 6.41 9.40 1.15
C ASP A 100 6.72 10.78 0.56
N THR A 101 8.00 11.13 0.53
CA THR A 101 8.50 12.33 -0.16
C THR A 101 8.64 12.14 -1.69
N ARG A 102 8.50 10.89 -2.16
CA ARG A 102 8.51 10.47 -3.56
C ARG A 102 7.51 9.34 -3.75
N CYS A 103 6.88 9.26 -4.92
CA CYS A 103 5.99 8.15 -5.25
C CYS A 103 6.76 6.81 -5.16
N PRO A 104 6.30 5.83 -4.37
CA PRO A 104 6.99 4.54 -4.24
C PRO A 104 7.08 3.74 -5.55
N SER A 105 6.12 3.96 -6.46
CA SER A 105 6.02 3.22 -7.73
C SER A 105 6.86 3.83 -8.84
N CYS A 106 6.72 5.14 -9.10
CA CYS A 106 7.41 5.79 -10.23
C CYS A 106 8.59 6.68 -9.81
N GLY A 107 8.78 6.92 -8.50
CA GLY A 107 9.88 7.74 -7.97
C GLY A 107 9.68 9.25 -8.10
N ASP A 108 8.55 9.70 -8.66
CA ASP A 108 8.24 11.10 -8.91
C ASP A 108 8.13 11.89 -7.59
N PRO A 109 8.77 13.07 -7.46
CA PRO A 109 8.78 13.82 -6.22
C PRO A 109 7.37 14.29 -5.83
N GLN A 110 7.04 14.09 -4.55
CA GLN A 110 5.74 14.49 -4.02
C GLN A 110 5.73 15.99 -3.69
N PRO A 111 4.62 16.72 -3.96
CA PRO A 111 4.51 18.12 -3.60
C PRO A 111 4.69 18.35 -2.10
N ALA A 112 5.32 19.48 -1.74
CA ALA A 112 5.64 19.82 -0.35
C ALA A 112 4.40 20.10 0.50
N VAL A 113 3.27 20.44 -0.11
CA VAL A 113 1.98 20.64 0.55
C VAL A 113 0.94 19.79 -0.14
N GLN A 114 0.24 18.96 0.61
CA GLN A 114 -0.80 18.08 0.10
C GLN A 114 -2.01 18.05 1.02
N THR A 115 -3.20 17.95 0.46
CA THR A 115 -4.44 17.82 1.22
C THR A 115 -5.05 16.45 0.98
N CYS A 116 -5.22 15.66 2.04
CA CYS A 116 -5.86 14.35 2.01
C CYS A 116 -7.11 14.37 2.91
N GLY A 117 -8.27 14.52 2.29
CA GLY A 117 -9.54 14.70 3.01
C GLY A 117 -9.61 16.04 3.74
N GLN A 118 -9.72 16.01 5.08
CA GLN A 118 -9.76 17.21 5.93
C GLN A 118 -8.40 17.60 6.52
N VAL A 119 -7.34 16.85 6.18
CA VAL A 119 -5.98 17.07 6.69
C VAL A 119 -5.10 17.65 5.60
N THR A 120 -4.29 18.66 5.93
CA THR A 120 -3.23 19.17 5.07
C THR A 120 -1.87 18.79 5.67
N VAL A 121 -1.04 18.12 4.88
CA VAL A 121 0.32 17.74 5.22
C VAL A 121 1.29 18.74 4.57
N ILE A 122 2.27 19.22 5.35
CA ILE A 122 3.32 20.13 4.90
C ILE A 122 4.67 19.52 5.24
N HIS A 123 5.44 19.14 4.21
CA HIS A 123 6.80 18.64 4.32
C HIS A 123 7.78 19.81 4.41
N GLY A 124 8.67 19.78 5.40
CA GLY A 124 9.73 20.79 5.55
C GLY A 124 9.33 22.04 6.35
N GLY A 125 8.35 21.92 7.27
CA GLY A 125 8.13 22.95 8.27
C GLY A 125 9.35 23.12 9.16
N GLU A 126 10.20 24.10 8.87
CA GLU A 126 11.11 24.66 9.86
C GLU A 126 10.23 25.24 10.98
N ASN A 127 10.20 24.57 12.14
CA ASN A 127 9.63 25.13 13.36
C ASN A 127 10.34 26.44 13.65
N ARG A 128 9.64 27.56 13.46
CA ARG A 128 10.07 28.86 13.96
C ARG A 128 8.95 29.51 14.75
#